data_AF-A0A3R7GBR9-F1
#
_entry.id   AF-A0A3R7GBR9-F1
#
_cell.length_a   1.000
_cell.length_b   1.000
_cell.length_c   1.000
_cell.angle_alpha   90.00
_cell.angle_beta   90.00
_cell.angle_gamma   90.00
#
_symmetry.space_group_name_H-M   'P 1'
#
loop_
_entity.id
_entity.type
_entity.pdbx_description
1 polymer ?
#
loop_
_entity_poly.entity_id
_entity_poly.type
_entity_poly.pdbx_seq_one_letter_code
_entity_poly.pdbx_strand_id
1 'polypeptide(L)' 'MGPYIRVKRRNQTVFLDVQLSDSFLAVKEKLGTLFHMPPTSIQLWQGLHQVSNNCFG' A
#
# COMPACT_ATOMS: atom_id res chain seq x y z
N MET A 1 -10.17 -19.14 3.53
CA MET A 1 -10.09 -17.79 2.92
C MET A 1 -9.13 -16.96 3.75
N GLY A 2 -8.05 -16.48 3.16
CA GLY A 2 -7.05 -15.67 3.87
C GLY A 2 -7.47 -14.20 3.98
N PRO A 3 -6.81 -13.41 4.83
CA PRO A 3 -7.04 -11.97 4.87
C PRO A 3 -6.59 -11.33 3.56
N TYR A 4 -7.30 -10.27 3.16
CA TYR A 4 -6.93 -9.46 2.01
C TYR A 4 -6.85 -8.00 2.42
N ILE A 5 -5.99 -7.24 1.75
CA ILE A 5 -5.89 -5.79 1.90
C ILE A 5 -6.40 -5.09 0.65
N ARG A 6 -7.09 -3.97 0.85
CA ARG A 6 -7.52 -3.09 -0.24
C ARG A 6 -6.53 -1.95 -0.38
N VAL A 7 -5.79 -1.93 -1.48
CA VAL A 7 -4.82 -0.89 -1.80
C VAL A 7 -5.43 0.07 -2.82
N LYS A 8 -5.56 1.36 -2.43
CA LYS A 8 -6.05 2.42 -3.30
C LYS A 8 -4.88 3.27 -3.79
N ARG A 9 -4.80 3.48 -5.11
CA ARG A 9 -3.80 4.34 -5.77
C ARG A 9 -4.48 5.19 -6.83
N ARG A 10 -4.60 6.50 -6.59
CA ARG A 10 -5.30 7.44 -7.49
C ARG A 10 -6.67 6.88 -7.89
N ASN A 11 -6.83 6.45 -9.15
CA ASN A 11 -8.08 5.91 -9.72
C ASN A 11 -8.11 4.37 -9.78
N GLN A 12 -7.14 3.68 -9.18
CA GLN A 12 -7.04 2.23 -9.13
C GLN A 12 -7.27 1.72 -7.71
N THR A 13 -7.98 0.60 -7.60
CA THR A 13 -8.15 -0.14 -6.35
C THR A 13 -7.84 -1.59 -6.62
N VAL A 14 -6.92 -2.15 -5.84
CA VAL A 14 -6.49 -3.54 -5.98
C VAL A 14 -6.73 -4.25 -4.66
N PHE A 15 -7.23 -5.48 -4.74
CA PHE A 15 -7.33 -6.38 -3.60
C PHE A 15 -6.13 -7.32 -3.64
N LEU A 16 -5.34 -7.32 -2.58
CA LEU A 16 -4.15 -8.14 -2.47
C LEU A 16 -4.36 -9.19 -1.38
N ASP A 17 -4.22 -10.45 -1.76
CA ASP A 17 -4.18 -11.55 -0.81
C ASP A 17 -2.87 -11.51 -0.02
N VAL A 18 -3.00 -11.48 1.31
CA VAL A 18 -1.88 -11.45 2.24
C VAL A 18 -2.01 -12.56 3.26
N GLN A 19 -0.87 -13.04 3.75
CA GLN A 19 -0.84 -13.87 4.94
C GLN A 19 -0.65 -12.98 6.17
N LEU A 20 -1.16 -13.40 7.33
CA LEU A 20 -0.92 -12.68 8.59
C LEU A 20 0.57 -12.65 8.97
N SER A 21 1.37 -13.58 8.43
CA SER A 21 2.82 -13.64 8.54
C SER A 21 3.57 -12.82 7.49
N ASP A 22 2.89 -12.24 6.50
CA ASP A 22 3.54 -11.44 5.48
C ASP A 22 4.12 -10.17 6.11
N SER A 23 5.39 -9.88 5.80
CA SER A 23 6.02 -8.63 6.19
C SER A 23 5.55 -7.47 5.32
N PHE A 24 5.71 -6.24 5.81
CA PHE A 24 5.46 -5.04 5.00
C PHE A 24 6.28 -5.02 3.70
N LEU A 25 7.49 -5.58 3.70
CA LEU A 25 8.32 -5.68 2.51
C LEU A 25 7.69 -6.62 1.47
N ALA A 26 7.22 -7.80 1.90
CA ALA A 26 6.55 -8.76 1.00
C ALA A 26 5.30 -8.16 0.35
N VAL A 27 4.53 -7.36 1.09
CA VAL A 27 3.39 -6.62 0.54
C VAL A 27 3.84 -5.61 -0.52
N LYS A 28 4.91 -4.87 -0.28
CA LYS A 28 5.47 -3.93 -1.27
C LYS A 28 6.01 -4.63 -2.51
N GLU A 29 6.64 -5.79 -2.37
CA GLU A 29 7.13 -6.59 -3.51
C GLU A 29 5.97 -7.05 -4.38
N LYS A 30 4.91 -7.61 -3.78
CA LYS A 30 3.68 -7.99 -4.49
C LYS A 30 3.06 -6.80 -5.25
N LEU A 31 2.97 -5.64 -4.60
CA LEU A 31 2.50 -4.41 -5.25
C LEU A 31 3.47 -3.90 -6.32
N GLY A 32 4.76 -4.11 -6.14
CA GLY A 32 5.79 -3.78 -7.11
C GLY A 32 5.66 -4.58 -8.40
N THR A 33 5.39 -5.88 -8.30
CA THR A 33 5.06 -6.73 -9.45
C THR A 33 3.78 -6.25 -10.14
N LEU A 34 2.73 -5.94 -9.37
CA LEU A 34 1.44 -5.49 -9.92
C LEU A 34 1.52 -4.14 -10.63
N PHE A 35 2.28 -3.19 -10.08
CA PHE A 35 2.39 -1.84 -10.62
C PHE A 35 3.64 -1.61 -11.47
N HIS A 36 4.48 -2.63 -11.67
CA HIS A 36 5.77 -2.53 -12.38
C HIS A 36 6.69 -1.45 -11.78
N MET A 37 6.77 -1.42 -10.46
CA MET A 37 7.56 -0.44 -9.71
C MET A 37 8.44 -1.14 -8.67
N PRO A 38 9.65 -0.62 -8.38
CA PRO A 38 10.47 -1.20 -7.34
C PRO A 38 9.82 -0.95 -5.96
N PRO A 39 9.91 -1.90 -5.01
CA PRO A 39 9.31 -1.77 -3.68
C PRO A 39 9.82 -0.57 -2.90
N THR A 40 11.04 -0.10 -3.20
CA THR A 40 11.64 1.13 -2.64
C THR A 40 10.89 2.40 -3.03
N SER A 41 10.21 2.40 -4.18
CA SER A 41 9.38 3.53 -4.65
C SER A 41 7.94 3.48 -4.12
N ILE A 42 7.58 2.44 -3.35
CA ILE A 42 6.23 2.22 -2.85
C ILE A 42 6.14 2.64 -1.38
N GLN A 43 5.33 3.66 -1.12
CA GLN A 43 4.92 4.08 0.21
C GLN A 43 3.50 3.60 0.49
N LEU A 44 3.31 2.94 1.63
CA LEU A 44 2.02 2.43 2.08
C LEU A 44 1.53 3.25 3.26
N TRP A 45 0.26 3.62 3.22
CA TRP A 45 -0.40 4.38 4.25
C TRP A 45 -1.59 3.58 4.75
N GLN A 46 -1.62 3.26 6.05
CA GLN A 46 -2.81 2.71 6.70
C GLN A 46 -3.72 3.89 7.04
N GLY A 47 -5.02 3.78 6.75
CA GLY A 47 -5.98 4.91 6.70
C GLY A 47 -6.30 5.62 8.02
N LEU A 48 -5.30 6.08 8.75
CA LEU A 48 -5.38 6.93 9.94
C LEU A 48 -4.21 7.94 9.92
N HIS A 49 -4.24 8.89 8.99
CA HIS A 49 -3.97 10.31 9.26
C HIS A 49 -4.22 11.17 8.00
N GLN A 50 -5.37 11.85 7.93
CA GLN A 50 -5.40 13.19 7.37
C GLN A 50 -4.54 14.06 8.29
N VAL A 51 -3.24 14.26 7.99
CA VAL A 51 -2.61 15.49 8.48
C VAL A 51 -3.14 16.58 7.56
N SER A 52 -4.25 17.19 7.96
CA SER A 52 -4.55 18.56 7.58
C SER A 52 -3.48 19.42 8.24
N ASN A 53 -2.43 19.79 7.51
CA ASN A 53 -1.69 21.01 7.81
C ASN A 53 -1.29 21.68 6.49
N ASN A 54 -2.12 22.65 6.11
CA ASN A 54 -1.59 23.86 5.50
C ASN A 54 -0.45 24.37 6.39
N CYS A 55 0.79 24.28 5.94
CA CYS A 55 1.80 25.25 6.30
C CYS A 55 2.48 25.71 5.00
N PHE A 56 2.02 26.86 4.51
CA PHE A 56 2.88 27.79 3.79
C PHE A 56 4.00 28.23 4.74
N GLY A 57 5.22 28.33 4.23
CA GLY A 57 6.40 28.81 4.96
C GLY A 57 7.67 28.39 4.24
#